data_AF-A0A968UH51-F1
#
_entry.id   AF-A0A968UH51-F1
#
_cell.length_a   1.000
_cell.length_b   1.000
_cell.length_c   1.000
_cell.angle_alpha   90.00
_cell.angle_beta   90.00
_cell.angle_gamma   90.00
#
_symmetry.space_group_name_H-M   'P 1'
#
loop_
_entity.id
_entity.type
_entity.pdbx_description
1 polymer ?
#
loop_
_entity_poly.entity_id
_entity_poly.type
_entity_poly.pdbx_seq_one_letter_code
_entity_poly.pdbx_strand_id
1 'polypeptide(L)'
;MKKRINKISKEWILEIRKFFLQFLHETNFPDPKRMGERGHDFIYPEWLIMFIAVLAVKLQIKSYLRIHAMAVQYWEFIAKGLCLKPISERQLRDRLKKICHYPGKSAAFIF
;
A
#
# COMPACT_ATOMS: atom_id res chain seq x y z
N MET A 1 -21.83 -11.55 -15.31
CA MET A 1 -21.29 -10.18 -15.40
C MET A 1 -19.76 -10.21 -15.37
N LYS A 2 -19.08 -9.98 -16.50
CA LYS A 2 -17.62 -9.82 -16.52
C LYS A 2 -17.28 -8.51 -15.79
N LYS A 3 -16.74 -8.60 -14.57
CA LYS A 3 -16.25 -7.44 -13.81
C LYS A 3 -15.17 -6.76 -14.66
N ARG A 4 -15.42 -5.54 -15.15
CA ARG A 4 -14.38 -4.67 -15.72
C ARG A 4 -13.33 -4.47 -14.63
N ILE A 5 -12.19 -5.14 -14.76
CA ILE A 5 -11.01 -4.84 -13.95
C ILE A 5 -10.49 -3.54 -14.55
N ASN A 6 -10.74 -2.40 -13.89
CA ASN A 6 -10.15 -1.13 -14.28
C ASN A 6 -8.63 -1.31 -14.21
N LYS A 7 -8.00 -1.56 -15.35
CA LYS A 7 -6.58 -1.84 -15.44
C LYS A 7 -5.87 -0.49 -15.39
N ILE A 8 -5.16 -0.22 -14.29
CA ILE A 8 -4.32 0.97 -14.19
C ILE A 8 -3.09 0.80 -15.10
N SER A 9 -2.66 1.88 -15.75
CA SER A 9 -1.43 1.86 -16.52
C SER A 9 -0.22 1.75 -15.59
N LYS A 10 0.76 0.95 -16.00
CA LYS A 10 2.00 0.74 -15.25
C LYS A 10 2.77 2.05 -15.07
N GLU A 11 2.74 2.90 -16.09
CA GLU A 11 3.33 4.23 -16.10
C GLU A 11 2.74 5.12 -15.01
N TRP A 12 1.41 5.11 -14.85
CA TRP A 12 0.75 5.88 -13.81
C TRP A 12 1.15 5.42 -12.41
N ILE A 13 1.31 4.10 -12.18
CA ILE A 13 1.81 3.58 -10.89
C ILE A 13 3.22 4.11 -10.59
N LEU A 14 4.09 4.17 -11.59
CA LEU A 14 5.45 4.68 -11.41
C LEU A 14 5.47 6.18 -11.14
N GLU A 15 4.65 6.94 -11.86
CA GLU A 15 4.53 8.39 -11.71
C GLU A 15 3.94 8.75 -10.33
N ILE A 16 2.81 8.14 -9.97
CA ILE A 16 2.16 8.41 -8.69
C ILE A 16 3.02 7.94 -7.51
N ARG A 17 3.83 6.89 -7.69
CA ARG A 17 4.80 6.47 -6.69
C ARG A 17 5.88 7.53 -6.46
N LYS A 18 6.44 8.09 -7.54
CA LYS A 18 7.44 9.17 -7.43
C LYS A 18 6.84 10.37 -6.70
N PHE A 19 5.65 10.79 -7.11
CA PHE A 19 4.94 11.89 -6.47
C PHE A 19 4.65 11.59 -4.99
N PHE A 20 4.19 10.38 -4.66
CA PHE A 20 3.90 9.97 -3.29
C PHE A 20 5.15 9.98 -2.41
N LEU A 21 6.28 9.45 -2.89
CA LEU A 21 7.53 9.48 -2.15
C LEU A 21 8.07 10.91 -1.98
N GLN A 22 7.95 11.74 -3.01
CA GLN A 22 8.30 13.15 -2.93
C GLN A 22 7.45 13.89 -1.89
N PHE A 23 6.13 13.66 -1.88
CA PHE A 23 5.23 14.21 -0.87
C PHE A 23 5.63 13.80 0.56
N LEU A 24 5.96 12.52 0.77
CA LEU A 24 6.42 12.05 2.09
C LEU A 24 7.75 12.69 2.51
N HIS A 25 8.67 12.88 1.55
CA HIS A 25 9.93 13.56 1.80
C HIS A 25 9.73 15.04 2.15
N GLU A 26 8.93 15.77 1.36
CA GLU A 26 8.64 17.19 1.58
C GLU A 26 7.91 17.46 2.89
N THR A 27 7.02 16.55 3.30
CA THR A 27 6.28 16.65 4.56
C THR A 27 7.07 16.15 5.77
N ASN A 28 8.31 15.68 5.59
CA ASN A 28 9.11 15.01 6.62
C ASN A 28 8.29 13.92 7.33
N PHE A 29 7.49 13.17 6.57
CA PHE A 29 6.62 12.16 7.15
C PHE A 29 7.47 11.14 7.91
N PRO A 30 7.19 10.89 9.20
CA PRO A 30 8.00 9.99 9.99
C PRO A 30 7.88 8.59 9.40
N ASP A 31 9.01 7.97 9.07
CA ASP A 31 9.05 6.53 8.78
C ASP A 31 9.25 5.81 10.13
N PRO A 32 8.18 5.27 10.74
CA PRO A 32 8.28 4.71 12.08
C PRO A 32 9.19 3.48 12.08
N LYS A 33 10.45 3.67 12.49
CA LYS A 33 11.32 2.58 12.88
C LYS A 33 10.86 2.09 14.24
N ARG A 34 10.34 0.85 14.35
CA ARG A 34 10.05 0.26 15.67
C ARG A 34 11.36 0.00 16.40
N MET A 35 11.80 0.97 17.20
CA MET A 35 12.95 0.84 18.11
C MET A 35 12.49 0.23 19.45
N GLY A 36 11.95 -1.00 19.43
CA GLY A 36 11.44 -1.66 20.64
C GLY A 36 11.88 -3.13 20.72
N GLU A 37 12.28 -3.57 21.92
CA GLU A 37 12.94 -4.86 22.25
C GLU A 37 12.17 -6.15 21.87
N ARG A 38 10.93 -6.06 21.38
CA ARG A 38 10.11 -7.22 20.97
C ARG A 38 9.52 -7.05 19.58
N GLY A 39 10.26 -7.52 18.59
CA GLY A 39 9.79 -7.77 17.22
C GLY A 39 10.88 -7.57 16.17
N HIS A 40 10.88 -8.40 15.12
CA HIS A 40 11.73 -8.21 13.94
C HIS A 40 11.48 -6.81 13.34
N ASP A 41 12.53 -6.20 12.77
CA ASP A 41 12.42 -4.99 11.96
C ASP A 41 11.24 -5.05 11.00
N PHE A 42 10.60 -3.91 10.74
CA PHE A 42 9.60 -3.84 9.68
C PHE A 42 10.28 -4.10 8.33
N ILE A 43 10.22 -5.34 7.86
CA ILE A 43 10.72 -5.76 6.54
C ILE A 43 10.05 -4.92 5.43
N TYR A 44 8.82 -4.46 5.66
CA TYR A 44 8.05 -3.62 4.75
C TYR A 44 7.89 -2.21 5.35
N PRO A 45 8.37 -1.16 4.67
CA PRO A 45 8.25 0.20 5.16
C PRO A 45 6.78 0.65 5.15
N GLU A 46 6.40 1.52 6.09
CA GLU A 46 5.02 1.95 6.29
C GLU A 46 4.45 2.64 5.05
N TRP A 47 5.27 3.44 4.36
CA TRP A 47 4.88 4.12 3.13
C TRP A 47 4.42 3.15 2.04
N LEU A 48 5.00 1.94 1.98
CA LEU A 48 4.62 0.93 0.99
C LEU A 48 3.18 0.45 1.23
N ILE A 49 2.82 0.26 2.51
CA ILE A 49 1.47 -0.13 2.90
C ILE A 49 0.46 0.98 2.59
N MET A 50 0.81 2.23 2.90
CA MET A 50 -0.01 3.40 2.58
C MET A 50 -0.21 3.54 1.07
N PHE A 51 0.85 3.34 0.28
CA PHE A 51 0.79 3.41 -1.17
C PHE A 51 -0.15 2.33 -1.75
N ILE A 52 -0.09 1.09 -1.25
CA ILE A 52 -1.03 0.03 -1.62
C ILE A 52 -2.48 0.43 -1.28
N ALA A 53 -2.70 1.09 -0.14
CA ALA A 53 -4.03 1.59 0.23
C ALA A 53 -4.54 2.68 -0.73
N VAL A 54 -3.68 3.62 -1.16
CA VAL A 54 -4.01 4.63 -2.18
C VAL A 54 -4.42 3.99 -3.51
N LEU A 55 -3.66 3.00 -3.98
CA LEU A 55 -4.00 2.24 -5.18
C LEU A 55 -5.33 1.50 -5.03
N ALA A 56 -5.59 0.90 -3.87
CA ALA A 56 -6.84 0.22 -3.58
C ALA A 56 -8.06 1.16 -3.63
N VAL A 57 -7.93 2.37 -3.09
CA VAL A 57 -8.98 3.41 -3.15
C VAL A 57 -9.20 3.86 -4.58
N LYS A 58 -8.13 4.14 -5.34
CA LYS A 58 -8.22 4.56 -6.74
C LYS A 58 -8.94 3.52 -7.61
N LEU A 59 -8.67 2.24 -7.37
CA LEU A 59 -9.30 1.11 -8.06
C LEU A 59 -10.65 0.70 -7.47
N GLN A 60 -11.11 1.35 -6.40
CA GLN A 60 -12.34 1.04 -5.68
C GLN A 60 -12.43 -0.45 -5.26
N ILE A 61 -11.31 -1.02 -4.81
CA ILE A 61 -11.24 -2.43 -4.41
C ILE A 61 -11.89 -2.61 -3.03
N LYS A 62 -12.90 -3.47 -2.97
CA LYS A 62 -13.73 -3.69 -1.77
C LYS A 62 -13.35 -4.91 -0.93
N SER A 63 -12.19 -5.52 -1.13
CA SER A 63 -11.78 -6.74 -0.42
C SER A 63 -10.28 -6.83 -0.25
N TYR A 64 -9.82 -7.19 0.96
CA TYR A 64 -8.40 -7.40 1.26
C TYR A 64 -7.73 -8.43 0.33
N LEU A 65 -8.42 -9.53 0.03
CA LEU A 65 -7.93 -10.54 -0.93
C LEU A 65 -7.65 -9.93 -2.30
N ARG A 66 -8.53 -9.03 -2.76
CA ARG A 66 -8.36 -8.36 -4.05
C ARG A 66 -7.30 -7.27 -4.01
N ILE A 67 -7.13 -6.59 -2.87
CA ILE A 67 -6.04 -5.63 -2.66
C ILE A 67 -4.71 -6.37 -2.71
N HIS A 68 -4.61 -7.53 -2.04
CA HIS A 68 -3.43 -8.38 -2.09
C HIS A 68 -3.14 -8.87 -3.50
N ALA A 69 -4.15 -9.39 -4.21
CA ALA A 69 -3.98 -9.80 -5.61
C ALA A 69 -3.48 -8.65 -6.51
N MET A 70 -4.00 -7.43 -6.30
CA MET A 70 -3.52 -6.23 -7.01
C MET A 70 -2.08 -5.90 -6.63
N ALA A 71 -1.73 -5.93 -5.34
CA ALA A 71 -0.39 -5.64 -4.86
C ALA A 71 0.64 -6.63 -5.43
N VAL A 72 0.30 -7.92 -5.50
CA VAL A 72 1.14 -8.96 -6.13
C VAL A 72 1.25 -8.72 -7.64
N GLN A 73 0.14 -8.44 -8.32
CA GLN A 73 0.11 -8.20 -9.77
C GLN A 73 1.01 -7.04 -10.21
N TYR A 74 1.05 -5.97 -9.42
CA TYR A 74 1.85 -4.77 -9.72
C TYR A 74 3.09 -4.65 -8.82
N TRP A 75 3.50 -5.73 -8.16
CA TRP A 75 4.56 -5.69 -7.14
C TRP A 75 5.86 -5.11 -7.67
N GLU A 76 6.25 -5.50 -8.88
CA GLU A 76 7.46 -5.02 -9.56
C GLU A 76 7.49 -3.48 -9.68
N PHE A 77 6.33 -2.83 -9.77
CA PHE A 77 6.23 -1.36 -9.88
C PHE A 77 6.09 -0.71 -8.50
N ILE A 78 5.29 -1.30 -7.62
CA ILE A 78 5.03 -0.81 -6.26
C ILE A 78 6.33 -0.85 -5.43
N ALA A 79 7.03 -1.98 -5.45
CA ALA A 79 8.26 -2.20 -4.70
C ALA A 79 9.54 -1.93 -5.52
N LYS A 80 9.46 -1.22 -6.66
CA LYS A 80 10.64 -0.99 -7.52
C LYS A 80 11.80 -0.34 -6.75
N GLY A 81 12.94 -1.01 -6.67
CA GLY A 81 14.11 -0.52 -5.91
C GLY A 81 14.10 -0.90 -4.42
N LEU A 82 13.06 -1.58 -3.96
CA LEU A 82 13.07 -2.33 -2.70
C LEU A 82 13.32 -3.80 -3.05
N CYS A 83 14.42 -4.39 -2.58
CA CYS A 83 14.71 -5.82 -2.75
C CYS A 83 13.82 -6.70 -1.85
N LEU A 84 12.50 -6.53 -1.93
CA LEU A 84 11.49 -7.17 -1.07
C LEU A 84 10.63 -8.13 -1.88
N LYS A 85 10.31 -9.28 -1.26
CA LYS A 85 9.31 -10.22 -1.78
C LYS A 85 7.90 -9.67 -1.57
N PRO A 86 6.90 -10.06 -2.38
CA PRO A 86 5.52 -9.68 -2.14
C PRO A 86 5.06 -10.01 -0.72
N ILE A 87 4.48 -9.03 -0.06
CA ILE A 87 3.91 -9.18 1.28
C ILE A 87 2.80 -10.25 1.28
N SER A 88 2.73 -11.08 2.32
CA SER A 88 1.65 -12.06 2.46
C SER A 88 0.30 -11.36 2.70
N GLU A 89 -0.81 -12.00 2.30
CA GLU A 89 -2.15 -11.41 2.47
C GLU A 89 -2.45 -11.08 3.93
N ARG A 90 -2.15 -12.02 4.84
CA ARG A 90 -2.38 -11.84 6.27
C ARG A 90 -1.61 -10.62 6.80
N GLN A 91 -0.32 -10.52 6.48
CA GLN A 91 0.50 -9.37 6.91
C GLN A 91 -0.01 -8.06 6.32
N LEU A 92 -0.37 -8.03 5.03
CA LEU A 92 -0.91 -6.85 4.37
C LEU A 92 -2.22 -6.41 5.01
N ARG A 93 -3.15 -7.33 5.24
CA ARG A 93 -4.43 -7.06 5.90
C ARG A 93 -4.23 -6.50 7.30
N ASP A 94 -3.35 -7.10 8.10
CA ASP A 94 -3.09 -6.65 9.47
C ASP A 94 -2.46 -5.25 9.48
N ARG A 95 -1.57 -4.94 8.52
CA ARG A 95 -0.98 -3.60 8.37
C ARG A 95 -1.99 -2.56 7.84
N LEU A 96 -2.85 -2.92 6.89
CA LEU A 96 -3.92 -2.05 6.40
C LEU A 96 -4.90 -1.67 7.52
N LYS A 97 -5.26 -2.62 8.39
CA LYS A 97 -6.10 -2.36 9.56
C LYS A 97 -5.44 -1.38 10.55
N LYS A 98 -4.11 -1.45 10.72
CA LYS A 98 -3.38 -0.53 11.61
C LYS A 98 -3.42 0.92 11.15
N ILE A 99 -3.49 1.16 9.84
CA ILE A 99 -3.69 2.50 9.27
C ILE A 99 -5.19 2.81 9.04
N CYS A 100 -6.08 2.09 9.72
CA CYS A 100 -7.53 2.25 9.65
C CYS A 100 -8.11 2.15 8.23
N HIS A 101 -7.44 1.44 7.31
CA HIS A 101 -7.95 1.22 5.96
C HIS A 101 -8.97 0.08 5.95
N TYR A 102 -10.21 0.40 5.60
CA TYR A 102 -11.30 -0.57 5.45
C TYR A 102 -11.81 -0.62 4.00
N PRO A 103 -11.62 -1.72 3.27
CA PRO A 103 -12.03 -1.84 1.88
C PRO A 103 -13.53 -1.57 1.71
N GLY A 104 -13.87 -0.71 0.74
CA GLY A 104 -15.27 -0.36 0.46
C GLY A 104 -15.91 0.64 1.43
N LYS A 105 -15.21 1.06 2.49
CA LYS A 105 -15.56 2.26 3.25
C LYS A 105 -14.75 3.44 2.72
N SER A 106 -15.35 4.62 2.69
CA SER A 106 -14.60 5.86 2.49
C SER A 106 -13.56 5.99 3.59
N ALA A 107 -12.39 6.55 3.26
CA ALA A 107 -11.43 6.95 4.28
C ALA A 107 -12.12 8.01 5.16
N ALA A 108 -12.56 7.61 6.35
CA ALA A 108 -13.01 8.56 7.36
C ALA A 108 -11.74 9.16 7.97
N PHE A 109 -11.55 10.47 7.84
CA PHE A 109 -10.54 11.18 8.59
C PHE A 109 -10.90 11.02 10.08
N ILE A 110 -10.03 10.33 10.83
CA ILE A 110 -10.09 10.33 12.30
C ILE A 110 -9.25 11.53 12.71
N PHE A 111 -9.92 12.59 13.20
CA PHE A 111 -9.28 13.71 13.90
C PHE A 111 -8.80 13.26 15.29
#